data_AF-A0A3A9BRC6-F1
#
_entry.id   AF-A0A3A9BRC6-F1
#
_cell.length_a   1.000
_cell.length_b   1.000
_cell.length_c   1.000
_cell.angle_alpha   90.00
_cell.angle_beta   90.00
_cell.angle_gamma   90.00
#
_symmetry.space_group_name_H-M   'P 1'
#
loop_
_entity.id
_entity.type
_entity.pdbx_description
1 polymer ?
#
loop_
_entity_poly.entity_id
_entity_poly.type
_entity_poly.pdbx_seq_one_letter_code
_entity_poly.pdbx_strand_id
1 'polypeptide(L)'
;MKKDNLEIEIKKILLTGLQKLDYPVTKAIDDILHSLLVLHNGKLQENMYILSAAQYILAYLQLGFGYLEHKELFDFVLLEADFPSTFITKLQTHNPTIIANKYQLRSIIGKWPASSYNSHTITDAISDIISHVENNDIGTYQYYTAGKDGTRTALYQLTISSNNVLFQDVFKNRFYQLRKK
;
A
#
# COMPACT_ATOMS: atom_id res chain seq x y z
N MET A 1 5.27 -11.64 -21.25
CA MET A 1 6.29 -10.84 -20.51
C MET A 1 6.11 -9.32 -20.58
N LYS A 2 6.16 -8.64 -21.75
CA LYS A 2 5.96 -7.16 -21.77
C LYS A 2 4.51 -6.71 -21.51
N LYS A 3 3.52 -7.48 -21.96
CA LYS A 3 2.09 -7.15 -21.82
C LYS A 3 1.60 -7.35 -20.37
N ASP A 4 2.04 -8.43 -19.73
CA ASP A 4 1.71 -8.75 -18.33
C ASP A 4 2.23 -7.70 -17.34
N ASN A 5 3.37 -7.07 -17.66
CA ASN A 5 3.93 -5.99 -16.85
C ASN A 5 3.09 -4.70 -16.94
N LEU A 6 2.60 -4.34 -18.13
CA LEU A 6 1.75 -3.15 -18.31
C LEU A 6 0.44 -3.27 -17.52
N GLU A 7 -0.21 -4.43 -17.54
CA GLU A 7 -1.45 -4.69 -16.78
C GLU A 7 -1.23 -4.51 -15.28
N ILE A 8 -0.12 -5.03 -14.75
CA ILE A 8 0.22 -4.86 -13.32
C ILE A 8 0.47 -3.39 -13.00
N GLU A 9 1.18 -2.64 -13.84
CA GLU A 9 1.39 -1.19 -13.64
C GLU A 9 0.07 -0.40 -13.67
N ILE A 10 -0.86 -0.72 -14.58
CA ILE A 10 -2.19 -0.10 -14.60
C ILE A 10 -2.93 -0.38 -13.29
N LYS A 11 -2.87 -1.62 -12.79
CA LYS A 11 -3.52 -2.00 -11.54
C LYS A 11 -2.91 -1.29 -10.33
N LYS A 12 -1.60 -1.07 -10.31
CA LYS A 12 -0.97 -0.22 -9.29
C LYS A 12 -1.55 1.20 -9.30
N ILE A 13 -1.67 1.80 -10.48
CA ILE A 13 -2.25 3.14 -10.64
C ILE A 13 -3.70 3.18 -10.15
N LEU A 14 -4.50 2.15 -10.46
CA LEU A 14 -5.89 2.06 -10.00
C LEU A 14 -5.97 1.95 -8.48
N LEU A 15 -5.20 1.04 -7.87
CA LEU A 15 -5.15 0.84 -6.42
C LEU A 15 -4.74 2.14 -5.69
N THR A 16 -3.67 2.80 -6.13
CA THR A 16 -3.17 4.01 -5.47
C THR A 16 -4.02 5.25 -5.80
N GLY A 17 -4.73 5.24 -6.91
CA GLY A 17 -5.72 6.26 -7.26
C GLY A 17 -6.89 6.31 -6.29
N LEU A 18 -7.40 5.14 -5.87
CA LEU A 18 -8.50 5.02 -4.90
C LEU A 18 -8.11 5.60 -3.52
N GLN A 19 -6.85 5.45 -3.12
CA GLN A 19 -6.33 5.99 -1.87
C GLN A 19 -6.37 7.52 -1.81
N LYS A 20 -6.23 8.19 -2.97
CA LYS A 20 -6.37 9.66 -3.05
C LYS A 20 -7.79 10.13 -2.81
N LEU A 21 -8.77 9.22 -2.94
CA LEU A 21 -10.19 9.44 -2.67
C LEU A 21 -10.58 8.95 -1.27
N ASP A 22 -9.62 8.86 -0.34
CA ASP A 22 -9.79 8.36 1.02
C ASP A 22 -10.28 6.90 1.10
N TYR A 23 -10.04 6.10 0.06
CA TYR A 23 -10.34 4.67 0.06
C TYR A 23 -9.07 3.84 0.30
N PRO A 24 -8.90 3.20 1.48
CA PRO A 24 -7.69 2.47 1.81
C PRO A 24 -7.39 1.36 0.80
N VAL A 25 -6.13 1.24 0.37
CA VAL A 25 -5.71 0.21 -0.61
C VAL A 25 -5.96 -1.20 -0.08
N THR A 26 -5.76 -1.43 1.22
CA THR A 26 -6.02 -2.71 1.89
C THR A 26 -7.49 -3.11 1.83
N LYS A 27 -8.40 -2.14 1.85
CA LYS A 27 -9.83 -2.39 1.64
C LYS A 27 -10.18 -2.55 0.16
N ALA A 28 -9.58 -1.72 -0.70
CA ALA A 28 -9.78 -1.78 -2.15
C ALA A 28 -9.46 -3.14 -2.73
N ILE A 29 -8.34 -3.74 -2.30
CA ILE A 29 -7.92 -5.04 -2.82
C ILE A 29 -8.96 -6.12 -2.47
N ASP A 30 -9.46 -6.15 -1.23
CA ASP A 30 -10.49 -7.10 -0.80
C ASP A 30 -11.77 -6.97 -1.65
N ASP A 31 -12.31 -5.76 -1.78
CA ASP A 31 -13.55 -5.54 -2.54
C ASP A 31 -13.41 -5.89 -4.03
N ILE A 32 -12.26 -5.57 -4.62
CA ILE A 32 -11.95 -5.89 -6.02
C ILE A 32 -11.87 -7.41 -6.19
N LEU A 33 -11.16 -8.12 -5.30
CA LEU A 33 -11.01 -9.56 -5.39
C LEU A 33 -12.35 -10.27 -5.20
N HIS A 34 -13.14 -9.90 -4.20
CA HIS A 34 -14.49 -10.45 -4.02
C HIS A 34 -15.37 -10.23 -5.24
N SER A 35 -15.35 -9.03 -5.84
CA SER A 35 -16.11 -8.73 -7.05
C SER A 35 -15.68 -9.60 -8.23
N LEU A 36 -14.38 -9.79 -8.43
CA LEU A 36 -13.85 -10.65 -9.50
C LEU A 36 -14.18 -12.12 -9.28
N LEU A 37 -14.16 -12.60 -8.04
CA LEU A 37 -14.52 -13.98 -7.69
C LEU A 37 -16.00 -14.26 -7.91
N VAL A 38 -16.89 -13.31 -7.57
CA VAL A 38 -18.33 -13.43 -7.88
C VAL A 38 -18.55 -13.55 -9.40
N LEU A 39 -17.83 -12.77 -10.20
CA LEU A 39 -17.92 -12.83 -11.66
C LEU A 39 -17.35 -14.14 -12.23
N HIS A 40 -16.27 -14.66 -11.65
CA HIS A 40 -15.67 -15.94 -12.01
C HIS A 40 -16.66 -17.10 -11.82
N ASN A 41 -17.32 -17.17 -10.67
CA ASN A 41 -18.27 -18.24 -10.35
C ASN A 41 -19.56 -18.20 -11.20
N GLY A 42 -19.81 -17.11 -11.92
CA GLY A 42 -21.05 -16.89 -12.67
C GLY A 42 -21.00 -17.19 -14.17
N LYS A 43 -19.84 -17.49 -14.79
CA LYS A 43 -19.70 -17.61 -16.27
C LYS A 43 -18.57 -18.53 -16.76
N LEU A 44 -18.76 -19.12 -17.95
CA LEU A 44 -17.80 -19.93 -18.76
C LEU A 44 -16.49 -19.22 -19.21
N GLN A 45 -16.26 -17.95 -18.85
CA GLN A 45 -14.98 -17.24 -19.12
C GLN A 45 -14.02 -17.40 -17.93
N GLU A 46 -13.88 -18.64 -17.47
CA GLU A 46 -13.36 -19.02 -16.15
C GLU A 46 -11.99 -18.39 -15.86
N ASN A 47 -11.06 -18.35 -16.81
CA ASN A 47 -9.68 -18.00 -16.46
C ASN A 47 -9.38 -16.48 -16.41
N MET A 48 -10.14 -15.61 -17.10
CA MET A 48 -9.74 -14.20 -17.22
C MET A 48 -9.93 -13.39 -15.93
N TYR A 49 -10.97 -13.70 -15.14
CA TYR A 49 -11.25 -12.99 -13.89
C TYR A 49 -10.27 -13.38 -12.79
N ILE A 50 -9.94 -14.68 -12.70
CA ILE A 50 -8.92 -15.20 -11.79
C ILE A 50 -7.54 -14.66 -12.14
N LEU A 51 -7.16 -14.66 -13.43
CA LEU A 51 -5.91 -14.03 -13.86
C LEU A 51 -5.87 -12.53 -13.51
N SER A 52 -6.99 -11.84 -13.70
CA SER A 52 -7.08 -10.42 -13.35
C SER A 52 -6.95 -10.19 -11.83
N ALA A 53 -7.59 -11.03 -11.02
CA ALA A 53 -7.50 -11.00 -9.56
C ALA A 53 -6.05 -11.24 -9.10
N ALA A 54 -5.39 -12.27 -9.65
CA ALA A 54 -3.98 -12.54 -9.38
C ALA A 54 -3.09 -11.34 -9.72
N GLN A 55 -3.28 -10.70 -10.87
CA GLN A 55 -2.53 -9.49 -11.24
C GLN A 55 -2.77 -8.31 -10.29
N TYR A 56 -3.96 -8.17 -9.68
CA TYR A 56 -4.20 -7.16 -8.63
C TYR A 56 -3.43 -7.49 -7.35
N ILE A 57 -3.35 -8.77 -6.96
CA ILE A 57 -2.52 -9.22 -5.84
C ILE A 57 -1.05 -8.90 -6.13
N LEU A 58 -0.56 -9.22 -7.33
CA LEU A 58 0.82 -8.91 -7.72
C LEU A 58 1.10 -7.39 -7.67
N ALA A 59 0.17 -6.56 -8.16
CA ALA A 59 0.28 -5.11 -8.07
C ALA A 59 0.36 -4.63 -6.62
N TYR A 60 -0.53 -5.12 -5.76
CA TYR A 60 -0.57 -4.83 -4.33
C TYR A 60 0.76 -5.19 -3.63
N LEU A 61 1.29 -6.38 -3.88
CA LEU A 61 2.56 -6.83 -3.30
C LEU A 61 3.76 -6.06 -3.85
N GLN A 62 3.78 -5.72 -5.14
CA GLN A 62 4.85 -4.92 -5.74
C GLN A 62 4.86 -3.46 -5.28
N LEU A 63 3.73 -2.92 -4.81
CA LEU A 63 3.67 -1.65 -4.08
C LEU A 63 4.26 -1.77 -2.67
N GLY A 64 4.50 -3.00 -2.20
CA GLY A 64 5.13 -3.31 -0.93
C GLY A 64 4.15 -3.52 0.21
N PHE A 65 2.86 -3.74 -0.06
CA PHE A 65 1.90 -4.10 0.99
C PHE A 65 2.10 -5.56 1.48
N GLY A 66 1.56 -5.84 2.66
CA GLY A 66 1.72 -7.12 3.34
C GLY A 66 0.86 -8.25 2.74
N TYR A 67 1.44 -9.42 2.54
CA TYR A 67 0.72 -10.62 2.08
C TYR A 67 -0.21 -11.22 3.16
N LEU A 68 0.24 -11.23 4.42
CA LEU A 68 -0.38 -12.04 5.46
C LEU A 68 -1.78 -11.58 5.87
N GLU A 69 -2.10 -10.29 5.69
CA GLU A 69 -3.39 -9.72 6.03
C GLU A 69 -4.54 -10.35 5.25
N HIS A 70 -4.31 -10.70 3.99
CA HIS A 70 -5.31 -11.29 3.09
C HIS A 70 -4.95 -12.72 2.68
N LYS A 71 -4.17 -13.43 3.52
CA LYS A 71 -3.51 -14.69 3.16
C LYS A 71 -4.46 -15.72 2.54
N GLU A 72 -5.59 -15.97 3.18
CA GLU A 72 -6.54 -17.01 2.73
C GLU A 72 -7.10 -16.71 1.35
N LEU A 73 -7.50 -15.46 1.12
CA LEU A 73 -8.02 -14.99 -0.17
C LEU A 73 -6.94 -14.98 -1.25
N PHE A 74 -5.72 -14.54 -0.90
CA PHE A 74 -4.61 -14.48 -1.85
C PHE A 74 -4.13 -15.88 -2.23
N ASP A 75 -3.99 -16.79 -1.27
CA ASP A 75 -3.62 -18.19 -1.52
C ASP A 75 -4.60 -18.84 -2.51
N PHE A 76 -5.90 -18.65 -2.29
CA PHE A 76 -6.94 -19.17 -3.19
C PHE A 76 -6.79 -18.64 -4.61
N VAL A 77 -6.75 -17.31 -4.79
CA VAL A 77 -6.68 -16.69 -6.12
C VAL A 77 -5.40 -17.06 -6.86
N LEU A 78 -4.26 -17.08 -6.16
CA LEU A 78 -2.97 -17.37 -6.78
C LEU A 78 -2.83 -18.85 -7.15
N LEU A 79 -3.40 -19.76 -6.35
CA LEU A 79 -3.45 -21.18 -6.67
C LEU A 79 -4.29 -21.44 -7.93
N GLU A 80 -5.50 -20.88 -7.98
CA GLU A 80 -6.40 -21.01 -9.14
C GLU A 80 -5.81 -20.37 -10.42
N ALA A 81 -4.95 -19.36 -10.28
CA ALA A 81 -4.27 -18.70 -11.39
C ALA A 81 -2.94 -19.37 -11.79
N ASP A 82 -2.60 -20.53 -11.23
CA ASP A 82 -1.34 -21.26 -11.45
C ASP A 82 -0.07 -20.41 -11.15
N PHE A 83 -0.15 -19.47 -10.20
CA PHE A 83 1.02 -18.69 -9.78
C PHE A 83 1.84 -19.42 -8.70
N PRO A 84 3.13 -19.67 -8.93
CA PRO A 84 3.95 -20.37 -7.93
C PRO A 84 4.17 -19.49 -6.70
N SER A 85 3.95 -20.06 -5.51
CA SER A 85 4.12 -19.38 -4.21
C SER A 85 5.54 -18.84 -3.98
N THR A 86 6.56 -19.45 -4.60
CA THR A 86 7.95 -18.98 -4.57
C THR A 86 8.18 -17.63 -5.26
N PHE A 87 7.23 -17.18 -6.10
CA PHE A 87 7.27 -15.88 -6.74
C PHE A 87 6.87 -14.75 -5.77
N ILE A 88 6.00 -15.04 -4.80
CA ILE A 88 5.42 -14.07 -3.85
C ILE A 88 6.53 -13.41 -3.01
N THR A 89 7.46 -14.21 -2.48
CA THR A 89 8.54 -13.72 -1.61
C THR A 89 9.46 -12.71 -2.31
N LYS A 90 9.58 -12.77 -3.63
CA LYS A 90 10.41 -11.84 -4.44
C LYS A 90 9.69 -10.52 -4.75
N LEU A 91 8.38 -10.44 -4.60
CA LEU A 91 7.61 -9.26 -5.02
C LEU A 91 7.63 -8.15 -3.97
N GLN A 92 7.78 -8.50 -2.69
CA GLN A 92 7.74 -7.55 -1.57
C GLN A 92 9.04 -6.76 -1.35
N THR A 93 10.11 -7.01 -2.12
CA THR A 93 11.47 -6.50 -1.84
C THR A 93 11.91 -5.30 -2.69
N HIS A 94 10.98 -4.57 -3.33
CA HIS A 94 11.34 -3.53 -4.30
C HIS A 94 11.47 -2.11 -3.72
N ASN A 95 10.89 -1.85 -2.56
CA ASN A 95 10.88 -0.49 -2.00
C ASN A 95 12.17 -0.18 -1.24
N PRO A 96 12.69 1.07 -1.33
CA PRO A 96 13.83 1.50 -0.53
C PRO A 96 13.58 1.26 0.96
N THR A 97 14.53 0.62 1.63
CA THR A 97 14.50 0.40 3.08
C THR A 97 15.05 1.62 3.80
N ILE A 98 14.35 2.07 4.83
CA ILE A 98 14.67 3.25 5.63
C ILE A 98 14.60 2.89 7.12
N ILE A 99 15.55 3.37 7.90
CA ILE A 99 15.49 3.28 9.36
C ILE A 99 14.53 4.34 9.87
N ALA A 100 13.56 3.95 10.69
CA ALA A 100 12.61 4.83 11.36
C ALA A 100 13.31 5.69 12.42
N ASN A 101 14.08 6.67 11.96
CA ASN A 101 14.71 7.69 12.80
C ASN A 101 14.42 9.07 12.27
N LYS A 102 14.55 10.07 13.15
CA LYS A 102 14.22 11.47 12.86
C LYS A 102 14.88 12.01 11.60
N TYR A 103 16.15 11.67 11.35
CA TYR A 103 16.91 12.21 10.21
C TYR A 103 16.41 11.66 8.89
N GLN A 104 16.25 10.33 8.79
CA GLN A 104 15.80 9.70 7.55
C GLN A 104 14.31 9.96 7.27
N LEU A 105 13.45 9.98 8.30
CA LEU A 105 12.05 10.36 8.12
C LEU A 105 11.92 11.82 7.68
N ARG A 106 12.76 12.73 8.20
CA ARG A 106 12.75 14.13 7.77
C ARG A 106 13.22 14.31 6.33
N SER A 107 14.10 13.46 5.82
CA SER A 107 14.60 13.57 4.43
C SER A 107 13.57 13.10 3.40
N ILE A 108 12.70 12.16 3.76
CA ILE A 108 11.62 11.69 2.88
C ILE A 108 10.35 12.54 2.98
N ILE A 109 10.01 13.02 4.19
CA ILE A 109 8.87 13.91 4.40
C ILE A 109 9.22 15.29 3.85
N GLY A 110 8.39 15.77 2.93
CA GLY A 110 8.64 17.01 2.20
C GLY A 110 8.49 18.28 3.04
N LYS A 111 8.13 19.37 2.36
CA LYS A 111 7.82 20.63 3.03
C LYS A 111 6.60 20.43 3.92
N TRP A 112 6.70 20.92 5.16
CA TRP A 112 5.64 20.86 6.15
C TRP A 112 5.34 22.27 6.65
N PRO A 113 4.61 23.08 5.85
CA PRO A 113 4.30 24.45 6.24
C PRO A 113 3.44 24.45 7.51
N ALA A 114 3.66 25.42 8.39
CA ALA A 114 2.83 25.59 9.58
C ALA A 114 1.39 25.95 9.15
N SER A 115 0.41 25.19 9.65
CA SER A 115 -1.02 25.39 9.40
C SER A 115 -1.81 24.72 10.52
N SER A 116 -2.89 25.37 10.97
CA SER A 116 -3.84 24.78 11.93
C SER A 116 -4.68 23.65 11.31
N TYR A 117 -4.68 23.54 9.98
CA TYR A 117 -5.37 22.46 9.26
C TYR A 117 -4.49 21.24 9.02
N ASN A 118 -3.22 21.27 9.42
CA ASN A 118 -2.40 20.06 9.35
C ASN A 118 -2.87 19.04 10.37
N SER A 119 -2.72 17.75 10.05
CA SER A 119 -2.95 16.67 11.01
C SER A 119 -2.05 16.79 12.26
N HIS A 120 -0.81 17.22 12.06
CA HIS A 120 0.26 17.24 13.07
C HIS A 120 1.26 18.36 12.75
N THR A 121 2.10 18.71 13.72
CA THR A 121 3.38 19.35 13.38
C THR A 121 4.32 18.30 12.76
N ILE A 122 5.35 18.76 12.02
CA ILE A 122 6.37 17.85 11.46
C ILE A 122 7.08 17.03 12.55
N THR A 123 7.23 17.60 13.75
CA THR A 123 7.94 16.94 14.86
C THR A 123 7.05 15.88 15.50
N ASP A 124 5.77 16.18 15.69
CA ASP A 124 4.81 15.23 16.24
C ASP A 124 4.58 14.07 15.26
N ALA A 125 4.38 14.36 13.96
CA ALA A 125 4.22 13.32 12.95
C ALA A 125 5.42 12.34 12.90
N ILE A 126 6.64 12.87 12.93
CA ILE A 126 7.85 12.03 12.93
C ILE A 126 7.94 11.20 14.21
N SER A 127 7.66 11.81 15.37
CA SER A 127 7.76 11.12 16.66
C SER A 127 6.71 10.01 16.76
N ASP A 128 5.50 10.28 16.28
CA ASP A 128 4.39 9.33 16.24
C ASP A 128 4.69 8.14 15.31
N ILE A 129 5.20 8.39 14.10
CA ILE A 129 5.66 7.33 13.18
C ILE A 129 6.70 6.44 13.85
N ILE A 130 7.70 7.03 14.51
CA ILE A 130 8.75 6.26 15.20
C ILE A 130 8.14 5.40 16.30
N SER A 131 7.27 5.98 17.13
CA SER A 131 6.59 5.27 18.23
C SER A 131 5.80 4.06 17.72
N HIS A 132 4.95 4.25 16.71
CA HIS A 132 4.16 3.16 16.13
C HIS A 132 5.04 2.05 15.55
N VAL A 133 6.12 2.43 14.86
CA VAL A 133 7.07 1.45 14.32
C VAL A 133 7.77 0.70 15.44
N GLU A 134 8.26 1.37 16.49
CA GLU A 134 8.96 0.76 17.62
C GLU A 134 8.06 -0.20 18.42
N ASN A 135 6.78 0.13 18.56
CA ASN A 135 5.81 -0.69 19.29
C ASN A 135 5.19 -1.82 18.44
N ASN A 136 5.38 -1.80 17.12
CA ASN A 136 4.64 -2.65 16.16
C ASN A 136 3.12 -2.45 16.24
N ASP A 137 2.67 -1.20 16.35
CA ASP A 137 1.26 -0.88 16.47
C ASP A 137 0.52 -1.14 15.15
N ILE A 138 0.00 -2.37 14.97
CA ILE A 138 -0.71 -2.79 13.77
C ILE A 138 -1.84 -1.82 13.46
N GLY A 139 -1.87 -1.30 12.24
CA GLY A 139 -2.84 -0.30 11.85
C GLY A 139 -2.39 0.55 10.66
N THR A 140 -3.26 1.48 10.28
CA THR A 140 -2.99 2.48 9.25
C THR A 140 -3.14 3.88 9.84
N TYR A 141 -2.10 4.69 9.70
CA TYR A 141 -1.98 6.03 10.26
C TYR A 141 -1.72 7.04 9.15
N GLN A 142 -2.41 8.19 9.19
CA GLN A 142 -2.33 9.20 8.14
C GLN A 142 -1.78 10.52 8.69
N TYR A 143 -0.87 11.10 7.93
CA TYR A 143 -0.23 12.37 8.26
C TYR A 143 -0.29 13.28 7.04
N TYR A 144 -1.04 14.37 7.13
CA TYR A 144 -1.23 15.31 6.02
C TYR A 144 -0.90 16.75 6.41
N THR A 145 -0.50 17.51 5.40
CA THR A 145 -0.42 18.97 5.43
C THR A 145 -1.58 19.57 4.64
N ALA A 146 -2.03 20.75 5.02
CA ALA A 146 -3.15 21.42 4.36
C ALA A 146 -2.90 22.91 4.11
N GLY A 147 -3.49 23.41 3.02
CA GLY A 147 -3.55 24.83 2.70
C GLY A 147 -4.43 25.62 3.67
N LYS A 148 -4.53 26.93 3.46
CA LYS A 148 -5.38 27.82 4.28
C LYS A 148 -6.88 27.53 4.13
N ASP A 149 -7.25 26.93 3.02
CA ASP A 149 -8.61 26.49 2.68
C ASP A 149 -8.92 25.06 3.18
N GLY A 150 -7.99 24.45 3.93
CA GLY A 150 -8.13 23.08 4.43
C GLY A 150 -7.85 21.99 3.38
N THR A 151 -7.54 22.35 2.14
CA THR A 151 -7.24 21.36 1.10
C THR A 151 -5.91 20.67 1.40
N ARG A 152 -5.88 19.33 1.32
CA ARG A 152 -4.65 18.57 1.56
C ARG A 152 -3.62 18.89 0.48
N THR A 153 -2.41 19.24 0.91
CA THR A 153 -1.27 19.55 0.04
C THR A 153 -0.24 18.42 0.00
N ALA A 154 -0.23 17.58 1.02
CA ALA A 154 0.50 16.32 1.06
C ALA A 154 -0.27 15.31 1.92
N LEU A 155 -0.14 14.03 1.62
CA LEU A 155 -0.67 12.93 2.41
C LEU A 155 0.40 11.84 2.50
N TYR A 156 0.77 11.50 3.73
CA TYR A 156 1.63 10.40 4.08
C TYR A 156 0.82 9.34 4.80
N GLN A 157 1.13 8.08 4.56
CA GLN A 157 0.48 6.95 5.23
C GLN A 157 1.51 5.98 5.76
N LEU A 158 1.36 5.59 7.02
CA LEU A 158 2.06 4.48 7.64
C LEU A 158 1.11 3.29 7.76
N THR A 159 1.47 2.14 7.22
CA THR A 159 0.71 0.89 7.34
C THR A 159 1.61 -0.13 8.02
N ILE A 160 1.22 -0.55 9.22
CA ILE A 160 1.90 -1.58 10.01
C ILE A 160 1.05 -2.84 9.96
N SER A 161 1.65 -3.91 9.47
CA SER A 161 1.09 -5.26 9.41
C SER A 161 2.00 -6.24 10.13
N SER A 162 1.55 -7.47 10.34
CA SER A 162 2.28 -8.49 11.10
C SER A 162 3.68 -8.81 10.53
N ASN A 163 3.90 -8.62 9.23
CA ASN A 163 5.18 -8.93 8.57
C ASN A 163 5.84 -7.74 7.86
N ASN A 164 5.24 -6.55 7.91
CA ASN A 164 5.71 -5.44 7.10
C ASN A 164 5.28 -4.07 7.66
N VAL A 165 6.18 -3.10 7.51
CA VAL A 165 5.94 -1.69 7.83
C VAL A 165 6.18 -0.89 6.55
N LEU A 166 5.10 -0.37 5.98
CA LEU A 166 5.10 0.40 4.75
C LEU A 166 4.82 1.87 5.07
N PHE A 167 5.67 2.76 4.58
CA PHE A 167 5.43 4.21 4.61
C PHE A 167 5.33 4.73 3.18
N GLN A 168 4.35 5.60 2.96
CA GLN A 168 4.00 6.07 1.63
C GLN A 168 3.84 7.59 1.60
N ASP A 169 4.39 8.23 0.55
CA ASP A 169 3.94 9.56 0.09
C ASP A 169 2.85 9.32 -0.96
N VAL A 170 1.58 9.46 -0.55
CA VAL A 170 0.41 9.05 -1.34
C VAL A 170 0.27 9.89 -2.60
N PHE A 171 0.52 11.20 -2.50
CA PHE A 171 0.37 12.10 -3.65
C PHE A 171 1.48 11.94 -4.67
N LYS A 172 2.71 11.65 -4.23
CA LYS A 172 3.85 11.39 -5.13
C LYS A 172 4.00 9.91 -5.51
N ASN A 173 3.13 9.04 -5.01
CA ASN A 173 3.17 7.60 -5.26
C ASN A 173 4.55 6.98 -4.96
N ARG A 174 5.15 7.35 -3.81
CA ARG A 174 6.44 6.82 -3.36
C ARG A 174 6.26 5.94 -2.14
N PHE A 175 6.96 4.81 -2.12
CA PHE A 175 6.83 3.79 -1.08
C PHE A 175 8.19 3.49 -0.46
N TYR A 176 8.19 3.24 0.84
CA TYR A 176 9.38 2.99 1.64
C TYR A 176 9.08 1.88 2.64
N GLN A 177 10.02 0.96 2.80
CA GLN A 177 9.92 -0.04 3.84
C GLN A 177 10.65 0.46 5.09
N LEU A 178 9.94 0.59 6.21
CA LEU A 178 10.54 1.08 7.45
C LEU A 178 11.06 -0.08 8.29
N ARG A 179 12.21 0.15 8.92
CA ARG A 179 12.79 -0.76 9.91
C ARG A 179 13.03 -0.01 11.20
N LYS A 180 12.91 -0.74 12.31
CA LYS A 180 13.36 -0.27 13.63
C LYS A 180 14.85 0.07 13.58
N LYS A 181 15.25 1.01 14.43
CA LYS A 181 16.65 1.37 14.63
C LYS A 181 17.44 0.22 15.27
#